data_AF-A0A8H7PUF1-F1
#
_entry.id   AF-A0A8H7PUF1-F1
#
_cell.length_a   1.000
_cell.length_b   1.000
_cell.length_c   1.000
_cell.angle_alpha   90.00
_cell.angle_beta   90.00
_cell.angle_gamma   90.00
#
_symmetry.space_group_name_H-M   'P 1'
#
loop_
_entity.id
_entity.type
_entity.pdbx_description
1 polymer ?
#
loop_
_entity_poly.entity_id
_entity_poly.type
_entity_poly.pdbx_seq_one_letter_code
_entity_poly.pdbx_strand_id
1 'polypeptide(L)'
;MARSQDFLPLHSRSGNLSLSHYARLLTSRRNLVKAVAAIAFITIFMFLTRSSPKDSNSVLPDPAISPDEITNPPIVKPTWSKDSLGTDILNRQSIFTPQMFTPDQLKHNGLKPVTAVLLGWKRFESLKFIIQYLTRYPFIKEIIIWNNNVETRLNIMDFDLDVSKSMHVEIKVFNSYENLHDTAKYTTCSMATYDYCYFQDDDWLNLYMDSMYTNFMRYPDLIHSNTMPIIHLEHKRWQFTNTEINMHSGFTWLGCGSFAPRWKIQNFLAQLGSAGLGKDRLRLADMYFSIWTNQYPWQLSNPLSPLDQNEGWSDSVDQWSIVYQNVYDAASRLYSALEANAVLTRNDYFMRDEEEPKFEDRDVRAPCHNDKCLFITSMEPFPNPDIVQFDNVNITHVKDQEAAFNALEFPSNDFWDKHAYHKAVDGDSTTCWNTYKAPMVGDNVGIRLVRKLKANTFTITLSKESKFLEQALAISAIGVANEEWIPCQSQLTHSNHNNQLTFNFNCPSTEAGIKGIRASFTKDLSEPIDICGFLLDDFAV
;
A
#
# COMPACT_ATOMS: atom_id res chain seq x y z
N MET A 1 -12.06 19.27 -40.88
CA MET A 1 -13.15 19.31 -39.87
C MET A 1 -12.52 19.63 -38.53
N ALA A 2 -12.55 20.90 -38.14
CA ALA A 2 -11.96 21.41 -36.92
C ALA A 2 -12.98 21.32 -35.76
N ARG A 3 -12.56 20.82 -34.60
CA ARG A 3 -13.32 20.93 -33.35
C ARG A 3 -12.53 21.77 -32.36
N SER A 4 -13.23 22.80 -31.88
CA SER A 4 -12.79 23.86 -30.99
C SER A 4 -12.52 23.37 -29.57
N GLN A 5 -11.54 24.02 -28.94
CA GLN A 5 -11.27 24.00 -27.51
C GLN A 5 -12.27 24.92 -26.81
N ASP A 6 -13.01 24.41 -25.83
CA ASP A 6 -13.84 25.22 -24.94
C ASP A 6 -13.08 25.53 -23.66
N PHE A 7 -12.66 26.79 -23.54
CA PHE A 7 -12.20 27.40 -22.30
C PHE A 7 -13.40 27.84 -21.46
N LEU A 8 -13.35 27.59 -20.16
CA LEU A 8 -14.32 28.04 -19.16
C LEU A 8 -14.37 29.59 -19.10
N PRO A 9 -15.57 30.21 -19.00
CA PRO A 9 -15.71 31.67 -19.01
C PRO A 9 -15.44 32.29 -17.63
N LEU A 10 -14.48 33.21 -17.60
CA LEU A 10 -14.31 34.21 -16.55
C LEU A 10 -15.47 35.21 -16.61
N HIS A 11 -16.32 35.22 -15.59
CA HIS A 11 -17.39 36.19 -15.47
C HIS A 11 -16.86 37.49 -14.84
N SER A 12 -16.70 38.52 -15.69
CA SER A 12 -16.75 39.92 -15.25
C SER A 12 -18.20 40.41 -15.35
N ARG A 13 -18.69 41.11 -14.32
CA ARG A 13 -19.57 42.27 -14.52
C ARG A 13 -19.69 43.12 -13.26
N SER A 14 -19.50 44.41 -13.50
CA SER A 14 -19.86 45.54 -12.67
C SER A 14 -21.38 45.62 -12.42
N GLY A 15 -21.75 46.05 -11.22
CA GLY A 15 -23.11 46.40 -10.85
C GLY A 15 -23.12 47.14 -9.51
N ASN A 16 -23.20 48.46 -9.56
CA ASN A 16 -23.38 49.33 -8.39
C ASN A 16 -24.71 49.04 -7.70
N LEU A 17 -24.69 48.67 -6.43
CA LEU A 17 -25.82 48.80 -5.51
C LEU A 17 -25.34 49.11 -4.08
N SER A 18 -26.00 50.12 -3.51
CA SER A 18 -25.74 50.82 -2.26
C SER A 18 -25.50 49.93 -1.02
N LEU A 19 -24.32 50.06 -0.42
CA LEU A 19 -23.90 49.47 0.85
C LEU A 19 -23.66 50.60 1.88
N SER A 20 -24.72 51.18 2.45
CA SER A 20 -24.57 52.22 3.47
C SER A 20 -25.38 52.03 4.77
N HIS A 21 -26.12 50.93 4.93
CA HIS A 21 -26.92 50.70 6.15
C HIS A 21 -26.50 49.51 7.04
N TYR A 22 -25.59 48.63 6.60
CA TYR A 22 -25.14 47.46 7.39
C TYR A 22 -23.83 47.67 8.17
N ALA A 23 -23.06 48.72 7.87
CA ALA A 23 -21.75 48.97 8.50
C ALA A 23 -21.82 49.57 9.93
N ARG A 24 -22.99 50.04 10.39
CA ARG A 24 -23.16 50.64 11.73
C ARG A 24 -23.56 49.66 12.83
N LEU A 25 -23.96 48.44 12.50
CA LEU A 25 -24.36 47.42 13.49
C LEU A 25 -23.21 46.48 13.91
N LEU A 26 -22.13 46.40 13.13
CA LEU A 26 -20.99 45.50 13.40
C LEU A 26 -19.85 46.13 14.21
N THR A 27 -19.84 47.45 14.41
CA THR A 27 -18.84 48.16 15.23
C THR A 27 -19.20 48.18 16.72
N SER A 28 -20.49 48.08 17.08
CA SER A 28 -20.93 48.04 18.49
C SER A 28 -20.64 46.69 19.17
N ARG A 29 -20.78 45.56 18.46
CA ARG A 29 -20.51 44.23 19.03
C ARG A 29 -19.02 43.93 19.27
N ARG A 30 -18.11 44.54 18.51
CA ARG A 30 -16.66 44.33 18.65
C ARG A 30 -16.06 44.94 19.93
N ASN A 31 -16.66 46.01 20.45
CA ASN A 31 -16.19 46.65 21.68
C ASN A 31 -16.71 45.94 22.94
N LEU A 32 -17.90 45.32 22.87
CA LEU A 32 -18.45 44.53 23.97
C LEU A 32 -17.67 43.23 24.19
N VAL A 33 -17.29 42.52 23.12
CA VAL A 33 -16.52 41.26 23.22
C VAL A 33 -15.10 41.51 23.77
N LYS A 34 -14.47 42.64 23.41
CA LYS A 34 -13.16 43.03 23.96
C LYS A 34 -13.23 43.40 25.45
N ALA A 35 -14.32 44.02 25.90
CA ALA A 35 -14.53 44.36 27.31
C ALA A 35 -14.76 43.12 28.18
N VAL A 36 -15.54 42.14 27.68
CA VAL A 36 -15.80 40.88 28.40
C VAL A 36 -14.55 40.01 28.51
N ALA A 37 -13.73 39.95 27.44
CA ALA A 37 -12.46 39.21 27.46
C ALA A 37 -11.43 39.82 28.44
N ALA A 38 -11.38 41.15 28.56
CA ALA A 38 -10.48 41.82 29.50
C ALA A 38 -10.87 41.56 30.97
N ILE A 39 -12.18 41.53 31.27
CA ILE A 39 -12.69 41.24 32.63
C ILE A 39 -12.44 39.78 33.01
N ALA A 40 -12.58 38.84 32.07
CA ALA A 40 -12.27 37.42 32.28
C ALA A 40 -10.77 37.20 32.54
N PHE A 41 -9.89 37.92 31.86
CA PHE A 41 -8.45 37.82 32.07
C PHE A 41 -8.01 38.36 33.44
N ILE A 42 -8.60 39.48 33.88
CA ILE A 42 -8.31 40.09 35.19
C ILE A 42 -8.80 39.20 36.35
N THR A 43 -9.94 38.52 36.17
CA THR A 43 -10.49 37.62 37.20
C THR A 43 -9.68 36.32 37.33
N ILE A 44 -9.19 35.75 36.22
CA ILE A 44 -8.30 34.57 36.25
C ILE A 44 -6.94 34.92 36.85
N PHE A 45 -6.38 36.09 36.51
CA PHE A 45 -5.09 36.53 37.04
C PHE A 45 -5.13 36.84 38.55
N MET A 46 -6.26 37.36 39.06
CA MET A 46 -6.47 37.54 40.50
C MET A 46 -6.73 36.22 41.25
N PHE A 47 -7.21 35.18 40.58
CA PHE A 47 -7.39 33.85 41.19
C PHE A 47 -6.08 33.06 41.28
N LEU A 48 -5.17 33.24 40.32
CA LEU A 48 -3.87 32.53 40.27
C LEU A 48 -2.79 33.16 41.17
N THR A 49 -3.02 34.37 41.70
CA THR A 49 -2.04 35.08 42.55
C THR A 49 -2.34 35.00 44.05
N ARG A 50 -3.34 34.20 44.47
CA ARG A 50 -3.57 33.90 45.88
C ARG A 50 -2.70 32.71 46.33
N SER A 51 -1.53 33.04 46.84
CA SER A 51 -0.63 32.12 47.54
C SER A 51 -1.28 31.58 48.82
N SER A 52 -1.12 30.26 49.04
CA SER A 52 -1.38 29.59 50.32
C SER A 52 -0.08 28.94 50.82
N PRO A 53 0.13 28.84 52.15
CA PRO A 53 1.46 28.78 52.75
C PRO A 53 2.06 27.38 52.78
N LYS A 54 3.38 27.36 52.89
CA LYS A 54 4.24 26.20 53.15
C LYS A 54 3.85 25.52 54.45
N ASP A 55 3.66 24.21 54.41
CA ASP A 55 3.89 23.33 55.55
C ASP A 55 4.85 22.21 55.15
N SER A 56 5.96 22.19 55.87
CA SER A 56 6.97 21.15 55.92
C SER A 56 6.52 20.08 56.90
N ASN A 57 6.49 18.80 56.48
CA ASN A 57 6.83 17.69 57.37
C ASN A 57 7.21 16.43 56.60
N SER A 58 8.27 15.81 57.10
CA SER A 58 8.98 14.63 56.64
C SER A 58 8.24 13.32 56.92
N VAL A 59 8.24 12.40 55.94
CA VAL A 59 8.15 10.95 56.19
C VAL A 59 9.14 10.24 55.25
N LEU A 60 9.86 9.28 55.85
CA LEU A 60 10.94 8.43 55.33
C LEU A 60 10.46 7.41 54.25
N PRO A 61 11.40 6.73 53.54
CA PRO A 61 11.20 6.25 52.18
C PRO A 61 10.70 4.80 52.11
N ASP A 62 9.86 4.54 51.11
CA ASP A 62 9.60 3.19 50.58
C ASP A 62 10.40 2.97 49.28
N PRO A 63 10.73 1.71 48.96
CA PRO A 63 11.95 1.36 48.25
C PRO A 63 11.87 1.69 46.75
N ALA A 64 13.02 2.15 46.23
CA ALA A 64 13.25 2.34 44.82
C ALA A 64 13.01 1.03 44.05
N ILE A 65 11.96 1.01 43.23
CA ILE A 65 11.91 0.19 42.02
C ILE A 65 12.44 1.10 40.92
N SER A 66 13.62 0.76 40.39
CA SER A 66 14.17 1.41 39.20
C SER A 66 13.18 1.21 38.05
N PRO A 67 12.88 2.25 37.26
CA PRO A 67 12.38 2.06 35.92
C PRO A 67 13.58 1.67 35.05
N ASP A 68 14.07 0.44 35.23
CA ASP A 68 15.00 -0.14 34.27
C ASP A 68 14.24 -0.38 32.97
N GLU A 69 14.65 0.38 31.96
CA GLU A 69 14.82 -0.07 30.58
C GLU A 69 13.77 -1.04 30.04
N ILE A 70 12.64 -0.49 29.61
CA ILE A 70 12.08 -0.90 28.31
C ILE A 70 12.65 0.08 27.28
N THR A 71 13.97 0.03 27.11
CA THR A 71 14.60 0.52 25.89
C THR A 71 14.25 -0.52 24.83
N ASN A 72 13.29 -0.19 23.96
CA ASN A 72 13.16 -0.89 22.69
C ASN A 72 14.58 -0.96 22.10
N PRO A 73 15.11 -2.16 21.79
CA PRO A 73 16.43 -2.24 21.20
C PRO A 73 16.42 -1.35 19.97
N PRO A 74 17.46 -0.53 19.75
CA PRO A 74 17.53 0.30 18.57
C PRO A 74 17.40 -0.65 17.38
N ILE A 75 16.33 -0.47 16.60
CA ILE A 75 16.22 -1.10 15.28
C ILE A 75 17.47 -0.62 14.55
N VAL A 76 18.47 -1.50 14.47
CA VAL A 76 19.66 -1.27 13.65
C VAL A 76 19.11 -1.20 12.24
N LYS A 77 18.83 0.01 11.76
CA LYS A 77 18.43 0.25 10.37
C LYS A 77 19.58 -0.31 9.53
N PRO A 78 19.41 -1.46 8.85
CA PRO A 78 20.47 -1.95 8.00
C PRO A 78 20.61 -0.93 6.88
N THR A 79 21.75 -0.23 6.86
CA THR A 79 22.15 0.61 5.74
C THR A 79 22.52 -0.32 4.60
N TRP A 80 21.51 -0.75 3.84
CA TRP A 80 21.72 -1.47 2.58
C TRP A 80 22.33 -0.46 1.60
N SER A 81 23.66 -0.48 1.45
CA SER A 81 24.33 0.33 0.45
C SER A 81 23.99 -0.19 -0.95
N LYS A 82 24.14 0.64 -1.98
CA LYS A 82 24.04 0.24 -3.40
C LYS A 82 24.90 -0.99 -3.73
N ASP A 83 25.96 -1.24 -2.96
CA ASP A 83 26.86 -2.39 -3.12
C ASP A 83 26.27 -3.73 -2.63
N SER A 84 25.18 -3.69 -1.84
CA SER A 84 24.47 -4.87 -1.34
C SER A 84 23.38 -5.39 -2.29
N LEU A 85 22.99 -4.59 -3.29
CA LEU A 85 22.11 -5.03 -4.38
C LEU A 85 22.93 -5.87 -5.34
N GLY A 86 22.77 -7.19 -5.28
CA GLY A 86 23.51 -8.14 -6.12
C GLY A 86 23.43 -7.79 -7.61
N THR A 87 24.48 -8.14 -8.36
CA THR A 87 24.64 -7.85 -9.79
C THR A 87 23.43 -8.28 -10.63
N ASP A 88 22.76 -9.37 -10.23
CA ASP A 88 21.58 -9.89 -10.91
C ASP A 88 20.36 -8.96 -10.81
N ILE A 89 20.20 -8.24 -9.69
CA ILE A 89 19.14 -7.25 -9.50
C ILE A 89 19.41 -6.01 -10.36
N LEU A 90 20.67 -5.57 -10.42
CA LEU A 90 21.09 -4.45 -11.23
C LEU A 90 20.97 -4.73 -12.74
N ASN A 91 21.08 -5.98 -13.16
CA ASN A 91 20.94 -6.39 -14.56
C ASN A 91 19.54 -6.87 -14.94
N ARG A 92 18.63 -7.03 -13.96
CA ARG A 92 17.24 -7.45 -14.21
C ARG A 92 16.57 -6.57 -15.26
N GLN A 93 15.86 -7.19 -16.20
CA GLN A 93 15.05 -6.51 -17.20
C GLN A 93 13.61 -6.97 -17.05
N SER A 94 12.67 -6.09 -17.41
CA SER A 94 11.27 -6.46 -17.45
C SER A 94 11.05 -7.62 -18.44
N ILE A 95 10.14 -8.51 -18.09
CA ILE A 95 9.66 -9.57 -18.97
C ILE A 95 8.77 -9.01 -20.08
N PHE A 96 8.18 -7.84 -19.86
CA PHE A 96 7.43 -7.13 -20.86
C PHE A 96 8.39 -6.38 -21.78
N THR A 97 8.03 -6.29 -23.06
CA THR A 97 8.89 -5.63 -24.06
C THR A 97 8.27 -4.32 -24.57
N PRO A 98 9.06 -3.34 -25.01
CA PRO A 98 8.54 -2.08 -25.57
C PRO A 98 7.55 -2.29 -26.73
N GLN A 99 7.71 -3.36 -27.50
CA GLN A 99 6.82 -3.69 -28.62
C GLN A 99 5.39 -3.99 -28.15
N MET A 100 5.22 -4.56 -26.94
CA MET A 100 3.91 -4.84 -26.34
C MET A 100 3.12 -3.56 -26.00
N PHE A 101 3.80 -2.42 -25.87
CA PHE A 101 3.19 -1.13 -25.52
C PHE A 101 3.09 -0.17 -26.71
N THR A 102 3.15 -0.70 -27.93
CA THR A 102 2.81 0.09 -29.12
C THR A 102 1.30 0.34 -29.18
N PRO A 103 0.83 1.48 -29.75
CA PRO A 103 -0.60 1.78 -29.83
C PRO A 103 -1.46 0.68 -30.44
N ASP A 104 -0.91 -0.09 -31.39
CA ASP A 104 -1.63 -1.20 -32.01
C ASP A 104 -1.66 -2.44 -31.11
N GLN A 105 -0.57 -2.78 -30.42
CA GLN A 105 -0.57 -3.93 -29.51
C GLN A 105 -1.47 -3.73 -28.29
N LEU A 106 -1.55 -2.51 -27.75
CA LEU A 106 -2.41 -2.18 -26.62
C LEU A 106 -3.92 -2.40 -26.90
N LYS A 107 -4.34 -2.33 -28.18
CA LYS A 107 -5.72 -2.64 -28.58
C LYS A 107 -6.05 -4.13 -28.47
N HIS A 108 -5.04 -5.00 -28.43
CA HIS A 108 -5.21 -6.45 -28.52
C HIS A 108 -4.79 -7.20 -27.26
N ASN A 109 -3.77 -6.72 -26.55
CA ASN A 109 -3.23 -7.42 -25.38
C ASN A 109 -3.82 -6.95 -24.05
N GLY A 110 -4.58 -5.85 -24.04
CA GLY A 110 -5.22 -5.30 -22.85
C GLY A 110 -4.29 -4.66 -21.82
N LEU A 111 -2.96 -4.64 -22.05
CA LEU A 111 -1.97 -4.05 -21.16
C LEU A 111 -2.25 -2.55 -20.93
N LYS A 112 -1.87 -2.05 -19.76
CA LYS A 112 -2.10 -0.64 -19.37
C LYS A 112 -0.77 0.11 -19.27
N PRO A 113 -0.54 1.14 -20.10
CA PRO A 113 0.57 2.06 -19.85
C PRO A 113 0.31 2.87 -18.57
N VAL A 114 1.38 3.20 -17.86
CA VAL A 114 1.35 3.81 -16.52
C VAL A 114 2.27 5.03 -16.49
N THR A 115 1.86 6.04 -15.72
CA THR A 115 2.72 7.15 -15.32
C THR A 115 3.35 6.88 -13.95
N ALA A 116 4.67 6.84 -13.85
CA ALA A 116 5.35 6.87 -12.55
C ALA A 116 5.33 8.29 -11.99
N VAL A 117 4.99 8.42 -10.72
CA VAL A 117 4.97 9.65 -9.94
C VAL A 117 6.00 9.52 -8.84
N LEU A 118 7.06 10.33 -8.95
CA LEU A 118 8.18 10.34 -8.02
C LEU A 118 8.23 11.66 -7.30
N LEU A 119 8.35 11.59 -5.98
CA LEU A 119 8.56 12.76 -5.13
C LEU A 119 10.06 12.85 -4.80
N GLY A 120 10.69 13.93 -5.20
CA GLY A 120 12.09 14.21 -4.87
C GLY A 120 12.21 15.29 -3.82
N TRP A 121 13.07 15.10 -2.81
CA TRP A 121 13.44 16.18 -1.90
C TRP A 121 14.96 16.29 -1.75
N LYS A 122 15.55 15.63 -0.75
CA LYS A 122 16.98 15.78 -0.44
C LYS A 122 17.84 14.63 -0.97
N ARG A 123 17.24 13.50 -1.35
CA ARG A 123 17.95 12.27 -1.72
C ARG A 123 18.09 12.13 -3.23
N PHE A 124 18.79 13.09 -3.84
CA PHE A 124 18.93 13.16 -5.29
C PHE A 124 19.52 11.87 -5.91
N GLU A 125 20.56 11.29 -5.29
CA GLU A 125 21.19 10.06 -5.79
C GLU A 125 20.24 8.85 -5.76
N SER A 126 19.40 8.76 -4.73
CA SER A 126 18.38 7.71 -4.62
C SER A 126 17.30 7.90 -5.70
N LEU A 127 16.81 9.13 -5.88
CA LEU A 127 15.86 9.46 -6.94
C LEU A 127 16.41 9.14 -8.34
N LYS A 128 17.67 9.50 -8.61
CA LYS A 128 18.37 9.17 -9.86
C LYS A 128 18.42 7.67 -10.11
N PHE A 129 18.78 6.90 -9.09
CA PHE A 129 18.84 5.45 -9.17
C PHE A 129 17.45 4.83 -9.45
N ILE A 130 16.40 5.34 -8.81
CA ILE A 130 15.01 4.92 -9.05
C ILE A 130 14.60 5.18 -10.49
N ILE A 131 14.86 6.37 -11.04
CA ILE A 131 14.50 6.70 -12.43
C ILE A 131 15.20 5.76 -13.41
N GLN A 132 16.50 5.55 -13.23
CA GLN A 132 17.27 4.60 -14.06
C GLN A 132 16.70 3.18 -13.94
N TYR A 133 16.29 2.76 -12.74
CA TYR A 133 15.64 1.47 -12.51
C TYR A 133 14.32 1.35 -13.27
N LEU A 134 13.42 2.32 -13.12
CA LEU A 134 12.06 2.32 -13.69
C LEU A 134 12.07 2.38 -15.22
N THR A 135 13.09 3.01 -15.84
CA THR A 135 13.23 3.03 -17.31
C THR A 135 13.47 1.66 -17.93
N ARG A 136 13.61 0.58 -17.14
CA ARG A 136 13.71 -0.80 -17.64
C ARG A 136 12.36 -1.50 -17.80
N TYR A 137 11.28 -0.84 -17.43
CA TYR A 137 9.93 -1.42 -17.38
C TYR A 137 9.02 -0.77 -18.41
N PRO A 138 8.73 -1.44 -19.55
CA PRO A 138 8.06 -0.80 -20.68
C PRO A 138 6.62 -0.35 -20.46
N PHE A 139 5.96 -0.82 -19.39
CA PHE A 139 4.67 -0.29 -18.97
C PHE A 139 4.78 1.11 -18.35
N ILE A 140 5.95 1.53 -17.85
CA ILE A 140 6.20 2.91 -17.44
C ILE A 140 6.47 3.74 -18.69
N LYS A 141 5.45 4.49 -19.12
CA LYS A 141 5.50 5.29 -20.35
C LYS A 141 5.72 6.77 -20.09
N GLU A 142 5.51 7.20 -18.87
CA GLU A 142 5.76 8.55 -18.39
C GLU A 142 6.34 8.47 -16.97
N ILE A 143 7.33 9.31 -16.65
CA ILE A 143 7.81 9.54 -15.29
C ILE A 143 7.67 11.04 -15.02
N ILE A 144 6.88 11.39 -14.02
CA ILE A 144 6.75 12.76 -13.55
C ILE A 144 7.41 12.88 -12.18
N ILE A 145 8.40 13.75 -12.10
CA ILE A 145 9.20 14.01 -10.92
C ILE A 145 8.75 15.33 -10.33
N TRP A 146 8.18 15.30 -9.13
CA TRP A 146 7.89 16.49 -8.37
C TRP A 146 9.02 16.77 -7.39
N ASN A 147 9.80 17.81 -7.67
CA ASN A 147 10.88 18.25 -6.80
C ASN A 147 10.34 19.22 -5.74
N ASN A 148 10.25 18.73 -4.50
CA ASN A 148 9.88 19.47 -3.30
C ASN A 148 11.05 20.26 -2.69
N ASN A 149 12.26 20.15 -3.24
CA ASN A 149 13.41 20.91 -2.78
C ASN A 149 13.41 22.32 -3.41
N VAL A 150 13.16 23.33 -2.58
CA VAL A 150 13.15 24.74 -3.02
C VAL A 150 14.56 25.31 -3.22
N GLU A 151 15.57 24.67 -2.66
CA GLU A 151 16.96 25.12 -2.69
C GLU A 151 17.69 24.64 -3.95
N THR A 152 17.27 23.49 -4.49
CA THR A 152 17.90 22.85 -5.64
C THR A 152 16.89 22.68 -6.76
N ARG A 153 17.25 23.06 -8.00
CA ARG A 153 16.45 22.76 -9.18
C ARG A 153 17.03 21.55 -9.89
N LEU A 154 16.14 20.64 -10.30
CA LEU A 154 16.48 19.44 -11.07
C LEU A 154 16.18 19.66 -12.56
N ASN A 155 16.98 19.03 -13.40
CA ASN A 155 16.83 18.93 -14.84
C ASN A 155 16.94 17.48 -15.28
N ILE A 156 16.36 17.15 -16.43
CA ILE A 156 16.37 15.77 -16.97
C ILE A 156 17.80 15.25 -17.17
N MET A 157 18.73 16.13 -17.55
CA MET A 157 20.13 15.77 -17.79
C MET A 157 20.86 15.33 -16.52
N ASP A 158 20.37 15.67 -15.34
CA ASP A 158 21.03 15.35 -14.08
C ASP A 158 20.94 13.83 -13.75
N PHE A 159 20.01 13.12 -14.40
CA PHE A 159 19.72 11.71 -14.12
C PHE A 159 20.58 10.69 -14.90
N ASP A 160 21.50 11.14 -15.76
CA ASP A 160 22.42 10.29 -16.53
C ASP A 160 21.72 9.09 -17.21
N LEU A 161 20.66 9.38 -17.97
CA LEU A 161 19.82 8.34 -18.54
C LEU A 161 20.50 7.64 -19.72
N ASP A 162 20.44 6.31 -19.72
CA ASP A 162 20.78 5.50 -20.88
C ASP A 162 19.70 5.68 -21.96
N VAL A 163 20.05 6.35 -23.05
CA VAL A 163 19.14 6.66 -24.17
C VAL A 163 18.49 5.39 -24.74
N SER A 164 19.23 4.28 -24.79
CA SER A 164 18.72 3.03 -25.35
C SER A 164 17.61 2.42 -24.51
N LYS A 165 17.71 2.57 -23.17
CA LYS A 165 16.72 2.06 -22.21
C LYS A 165 15.56 3.04 -22.04
N SER A 166 15.82 4.35 -22.09
CA SER A 166 14.82 5.39 -21.84
C SER A 166 14.01 5.83 -23.06
N MET A 167 14.32 5.35 -24.27
CA MET A 167 13.64 5.78 -25.52
C MET A 167 12.10 5.60 -25.50
N HIS A 168 11.58 4.68 -24.68
CA HIS A 168 10.15 4.42 -24.61
C HIS A 168 9.41 5.21 -23.53
N VAL A 169 10.10 6.03 -22.72
CA VAL A 169 9.51 6.74 -21.57
C VAL A 169 9.71 8.25 -21.69
N GLU A 170 8.64 9.01 -21.47
CA GLU A 170 8.70 10.47 -21.37
C GLU A 170 9.00 10.88 -19.93
N ILE A 171 9.97 11.77 -19.69
CA ILE A 171 10.35 12.19 -18.33
C ILE A 171 10.12 13.69 -18.19
N LYS A 172 9.38 14.07 -17.14
CA LYS A 172 9.02 15.47 -16.82
C LYS A 172 9.48 15.81 -15.41
N VAL A 173 10.06 16.99 -15.23
CA VAL A 173 10.50 17.49 -13.93
C VAL A 173 9.73 18.77 -13.59
N PHE A 174 9.05 18.75 -12.46
CA PHE A 174 8.35 19.91 -11.89
C PHE A 174 9.12 20.40 -10.67
N ASN A 175 9.77 21.56 -10.80
CA ASN A 175 10.47 22.22 -9.70
C ASN A 175 9.50 23.12 -8.94
N SER A 176 9.14 22.72 -7.72
CA SER A 176 8.20 23.47 -6.89
C SER A 176 8.85 24.68 -6.22
N TYR A 177 8.07 25.73 -5.99
CA TYR A 177 8.49 26.90 -5.21
C TYR A 177 8.28 26.75 -3.70
N GLU A 178 7.60 25.68 -3.29
CA GLU A 178 7.37 25.30 -1.89
C GLU A 178 7.38 23.77 -1.73
N ASN A 179 7.61 23.28 -0.51
CA ASN A 179 7.47 21.86 -0.20
C ASN A 179 5.99 21.52 0.00
N LEU A 180 5.40 20.80 -0.96
CA LEU A 180 4.01 20.34 -0.91
C LEU A 180 3.85 18.99 -0.19
N HIS A 181 4.95 18.38 0.28
CA HIS A 181 4.95 17.06 0.91
C HIS A 181 4.13 16.06 0.08
N ASP A 182 3.26 15.26 0.70
CA ASP A 182 2.53 14.18 0.06
C ASP A 182 1.47 14.67 -0.93
N THR A 183 0.95 15.90 -0.79
CA THR A 183 -0.05 16.46 -1.73
C THR A 183 0.50 16.50 -3.16
N ALA A 184 1.82 16.62 -3.29
CA ALA A 184 2.51 16.59 -4.58
C ALA A 184 2.23 15.31 -5.37
N LYS A 185 2.17 14.15 -4.71
CA LYS A 185 1.93 12.85 -5.37
C LYS A 185 0.59 12.86 -6.10
N TYR A 186 -0.45 13.29 -5.40
CA TYR A 186 -1.82 13.31 -5.90
C TYR A 186 -2.03 14.37 -6.98
N THR A 187 -1.47 15.56 -6.79
CA THR A 187 -1.54 16.63 -7.80
C THR A 187 -0.83 16.17 -9.08
N THR A 188 0.33 15.55 -8.95
CA THR A 188 1.12 15.04 -10.08
C THR A 188 0.39 13.95 -10.83
N CYS A 189 -0.14 12.94 -10.14
CA CYS A 189 -0.93 11.89 -10.79
C CYS A 189 -2.20 12.44 -11.45
N SER A 190 -2.88 13.44 -10.87
CA SER A 190 -4.07 14.04 -11.50
C SER A 190 -3.77 14.67 -12.87
N MET A 191 -2.54 15.13 -13.07
CA MET A 191 -2.03 15.74 -14.30
C MET A 191 -1.38 14.72 -15.25
N ALA A 192 -1.31 13.46 -14.87
CA ALA A 192 -0.68 12.40 -15.65
C ALA A 192 -1.39 12.17 -16.98
N THR A 193 -0.61 11.71 -17.97
CA THR A 193 -1.09 11.40 -19.32
C THR A 193 -1.92 10.11 -19.33
N TYR A 194 -1.50 9.11 -18.55
CA TYR A 194 -2.10 7.78 -18.53
C TYR A 194 -3.14 7.64 -17.40
N ASP A 195 -4.04 6.66 -17.54
CA ASP A 195 -5.16 6.46 -16.61
C ASP A 195 -4.77 5.81 -15.28
N TYR A 196 -3.51 5.37 -15.16
CA TYR A 196 -2.99 4.71 -13.98
C TYR A 196 -1.65 5.32 -13.60
N CYS A 197 -1.42 5.42 -12.29
CA CYS A 197 -0.21 5.96 -11.72
C CYS A 197 0.51 4.89 -10.91
N TYR A 198 1.84 4.90 -11.00
CA TYR A 198 2.74 4.17 -10.13
C TYR A 198 3.41 5.16 -9.17
N PHE A 199 3.34 4.92 -7.86
CA PHE A 199 3.91 5.81 -6.84
C PHE A 199 5.14 5.16 -6.21
N GLN A 200 6.20 5.95 -6.01
CA GLN A 200 7.38 5.55 -5.25
C GLN A 200 8.09 6.77 -4.68
N ASP A 201 8.53 6.66 -3.43
CA ASP A 201 9.30 7.69 -2.72
C ASP A 201 10.81 7.50 -2.93
N ASP A 202 11.60 8.50 -2.56
CA ASP A 202 13.05 8.52 -2.80
C ASP A 202 13.88 7.69 -1.80
N ASP A 203 13.25 7.00 -0.84
CA ASP A 203 13.91 6.14 0.15
C ASP A 203 13.70 4.64 -0.07
N TRP A 204 12.91 4.21 -1.05
CA TRP A 204 12.72 2.79 -1.31
C TRP A 204 12.96 2.44 -2.76
N LEU A 205 13.50 1.25 -3.00
CA LEU A 205 13.52 0.63 -4.31
C LEU A 205 12.58 -0.57 -4.34
N ASN A 206 11.57 -0.49 -5.20
CA ASN A 206 10.70 -1.63 -5.48
C ASN A 206 11.36 -2.58 -6.50
N LEU A 207 11.70 -3.80 -6.05
CA LEU A 207 12.30 -4.83 -6.90
C LEU A 207 11.31 -5.73 -7.63
N TYR A 208 10.00 -5.57 -7.36
CA TYR A 208 8.95 -6.52 -7.73
C TYR A 208 7.95 -5.93 -8.73
N MET A 209 8.48 -5.20 -9.70
CA MET A 209 7.72 -4.38 -10.64
C MET A 209 6.89 -5.23 -11.60
N ASP A 210 7.44 -6.29 -12.18
CA ASP A 210 6.70 -7.14 -13.13
C ASP A 210 5.60 -7.94 -12.43
N SER A 211 5.89 -8.44 -11.22
CA SER A 211 4.96 -9.20 -10.41
C SER A 211 3.81 -8.33 -9.93
N MET A 212 4.11 -7.14 -9.39
CA MET A 212 3.08 -6.22 -8.94
C MET A 212 2.23 -5.70 -10.10
N TYR A 213 2.86 -5.37 -11.25
CA TYR A 213 2.13 -4.99 -12.45
C TYR A 213 1.23 -6.12 -12.96
N THR A 214 1.70 -7.38 -12.92
CA THR A 214 0.87 -8.54 -13.27
C THR A 214 -0.35 -8.69 -12.38
N ASN A 215 -0.22 -8.45 -11.07
CA ASN A 215 -1.37 -8.47 -10.16
C ASN A 215 -2.34 -7.32 -10.45
N PHE A 216 -1.80 -6.10 -10.61
CA PHE A 216 -2.55 -4.90 -10.96
C PHE A 216 -3.37 -5.06 -12.25
N MET A 217 -2.80 -5.72 -13.27
CA MET A 217 -3.48 -5.96 -14.54
C MET A 217 -4.75 -6.81 -14.43
N ARG A 218 -4.93 -7.57 -13.34
CA ARG A 218 -6.16 -8.35 -13.11
C ARG A 218 -7.32 -7.45 -12.69
N TYR A 219 -7.04 -6.48 -11.83
CA TYR A 219 -8.06 -5.63 -11.18
C TYR A 219 -7.53 -4.20 -11.04
N PRO A 220 -7.36 -3.48 -12.16
CA PRO A 220 -6.65 -2.21 -12.19
C PRO A 220 -7.38 -1.06 -11.50
N ASP A 221 -8.64 -1.27 -11.13
CA ASP A 221 -9.40 -0.32 -10.30
C ASP A 221 -8.99 -0.38 -8.83
N LEU A 222 -8.41 -1.48 -8.33
CA LEU A 222 -7.90 -1.54 -6.96
C LEU A 222 -6.55 -0.83 -6.79
N ILE A 223 -6.24 -0.43 -5.55
CA ILE A 223 -4.88 -0.01 -5.18
C ILE A 223 -4.05 -1.27 -4.93
N HIS A 224 -2.96 -1.44 -5.67
CA HIS A 224 -1.99 -2.51 -5.44
C HIS A 224 -0.71 -1.92 -4.86
N SER A 225 -0.22 -2.43 -3.73
CA SER A 225 0.93 -1.85 -3.03
C SER A 225 1.85 -2.92 -2.47
N ASN A 226 3.17 -2.68 -2.49
CA ASN A 226 4.13 -3.47 -1.73
C ASN A 226 4.31 -2.89 -0.32
N THR A 227 4.44 -3.77 0.67
CA THR A 227 4.67 -3.38 2.07
C THR A 227 5.57 -4.40 2.76
N MET A 228 6.37 -3.94 3.72
CA MET A 228 7.19 -4.83 4.54
C MET A 228 6.30 -5.74 5.38
N PRO A 229 6.70 -7.00 5.67
CA PRO A 229 5.87 -7.92 6.43
C PRO A 229 5.39 -7.38 7.78
N ILE A 230 6.27 -6.76 8.57
CA ILE A 230 5.86 -6.21 9.87
C ILE A 230 4.90 -5.02 9.73
N ILE A 231 5.04 -4.22 8.68
CA ILE A 231 4.16 -3.09 8.41
C ILE A 231 2.82 -3.58 7.83
N HIS A 232 2.81 -4.68 7.08
CA HIS A 232 1.58 -5.35 6.66
C HIS A 232 0.68 -5.68 7.86
N LEU A 233 1.27 -6.17 8.95
CA LEU A 233 0.53 -6.46 10.18
C LEU A 233 -0.11 -5.21 10.78
N GLU A 234 0.61 -4.08 10.82
CA GLU A 234 0.04 -2.80 11.25
C GLU A 234 -1.10 -2.35 10.33
N HIS A 235 -0.94 -2.51 9.01
CA HIS A 235 -1.98 -2.17 8.04
C HIS A 235 -3.24 -3.04 8.19
N LYS A 236 -3.11 -4.30 8.60
CA LYS A 236 -4.26 -5.17 8.95
C LYS A 236 -5.03 -4.63 10.15
N ARG A 237 -4.35 -4.05 11.15
CA ARG A 237 -5.02 -3.39 12.29
C ARG A 237 -5.73 -2.11 11.88
N TRP A 238 -5.28 -1.45 10.81
CA TRP A 238 -5.86 -0.21 10.28
C TRP A 238 -6.76 -0.48 9.07
N GLN A 239 -7.55 -1.54 9.18
CA GLN A 239 -8.73 -1.78 8.36
C GLN A 239 -9.94 -1.33 9.16
N PHE A 240 -10.85 -0.61 8.52
CA PHE A 240 -12.00 0.02 9.15
C PHE A 240 -13.27 -0.42 8.42
N THR A 241 -14.13 -1.12 9.14
CA THR A 241 -15.34 -1.75 8.56
C THR A 241 -16.57 -1.35 9.35
N ASN A 242 -17.64 -0.97 8.67
CA ASN A 242 -18.96 -0.82 9.27
C ASN A 242 -20.03 -1.10 8.22
N THR A 243 -20.66 -2.26 8.33
CA THR A 243 -21.64 -2.75 7.35
C THR A 243 -22.93 -1.94 7.33
N GLU A 244 -23.28 -1.25 8.42
CA GLU A 244 -24.50 -0.44 8.50
C GLU A 244 -24.43 0.82 7.63
N ILE A 245 -23.22 1.33 7.36
CA ILE A 245 -22.97 2.54 6.57
C ILE A 245 -22.16 2.29 5.29
N ASN A 246 -21.94 1.01 4.96
CA ASN A 246 -21.10 0.55 3.86
C ASN A 246 -19.68 1.14 3.90
N MET A 247 -19.03 1.03 5.05
CA MET A 247 -17.62 1.35 5.23
C MET A 247 -16.78 0.07 5.13
N HIS A 248 -15.79 0.07 4.24
CA HIS A 248 -14.89 -1.05 3.96
C HIS A 248 -13.57 -0.49 3.44
N SER A 249 -12.73 -0.04 4.38
CA SER A 249 -11.58 0.79 4.08
C SER A 249 -10.31 0.26 4.73
N GLY A 250 -9.14 0.58 4.16
CA GLY A 250 -7.85 0.23 4.75
C GLY A 250 -6.76 1.22 4.39
N PHE A 251 -5.77 1.31 5.28
CA PHE A 251 -4.59 2.12 5.06
C PHE A 251 -3.50 1.36 4.27
N THR A 252 -2.78 2.06 3.40
CA THR A 252 -1.52 1.57 2.82
C THR A 252 -0.54 2.72 2.57
N TRP A 253 0.75 2.41 2.66
CA TRP A 253 1.84 3.33 2.29
C TRP A 253 2.10 3.25 0.79
N LEU A 254 1.92 4.36 0.07
CA LEU A 254 2.10 4.37 -1.38
C LEU A 254 3.57 4.40 -1.81
N GLY A 255 4.43 5.00 -0.98
CA GLY A 255 5.83 5.30 -1.29
C GLY A 255 6.73 4.08 -1.54
N CYS A 256 6.32 2.89 -1.12
CA CYS A 256 7.09 1.65 -1.29
C CYS A 256 6.93 1.00 -2.67
N GLY A 257 6.19 1.63 -3.58
CA GLY A 257 5.76 1.05 -4.85
C GLY A 257 4.28 0.70 -4.79
N SER A 258 3.46 1.47 -5.49
CA SER A 258 2.01 1.22 -5.58
C SER A 258 1.42 1.60 -6.92
N PHE A 259 0.51 0.81 -7.47
CA PHE A 259 -0.34 1.19 -8.59
C PHE A 259 -1.72 1.65 -8.08
N ALA A 260 -2.23 2.74 -8.64
CA ALA A 260 -3.60 3.17 -8.43
C ALA A 260 -4.18 3.85 -9.68
N PRO A 261 -5.50 3.77 -9.90
CA PRO A 261 -6.14 4.46 -11.00
C PRO A 261 -6.20 5.97 -10.77
N ARG A 262 -5.90 6.75 -11.80
CA ARG A 262 -5.87 8.22 -11.78
C ARG A 262 -7.22 8.82 -11.37
N TRP A 263 -8.33 8.18 -11.72
CA TRP A 263 -9.66 8.68 -11.36
C TRP A 263 -9.90 8.67 -9.84
N LYS A 264 -9.35 7.70 -9.09
CA LYS A 264 -9.40 7.73 -7.61
C LYS A 264 -8.63 8.91 -7.05
N ILE A 265 -7.50 9.26 -7.66
CA ILE A 265 -6.73 10.45 -7.26
C ILE A 265 -7.51 11.73 -7.53
N GLN A 266 -8.14 11.84 -8.71
CA GLN A 266 -8.98 13.00 -9.05
C GLN A 266 -10.17 13.13 -8.09
N ASN A 267 -10.81 12.01 -7.76
CA ASN A 267 -11.87 11.98 -6.76
C ASN A 267 -11.37 12.38 -5.38
N PHE A 268 -10.20 11.88 -4.96
CA PHE A 268 -9.57 12.27 -3.70
C PHE A 268 -9.27 13.77 -3.62
N LEU A 269 -8.76 14.38 -4.69
CA LEU A 269 -8.57 15.84 -4.73
C LEU A 269 -9.90 16.61 -4.57
N ALA A 270 -11.00 16.09 -5.12
CA ALA A 270 -12.33 16.66 -4.92
C ALA A 270 -12.83 16.49 -3.46
N GLN A 271 -12.58 15.32 -2.85
CA GLN A 271 -12.87 15.07 -1.44
C GLN A 271 -12.10 16.04 -0.54
N LEU A 272 -10.81 16.26 -0.79
CA LEU A 272 -9.98 17.23 -0.05
C LEU A 272 -10.55 18.65 -0.15
N GLY A 273 -10.98 19.06 -1.35
CA GLY A 273 -11.60 20.36 -1.58
C GLY A 273 -12.93 20.54 -0.85
N SER A 274 -13.73 19.47 -0.74
CA SER A 274 -15.02 19.47 -0.05
C SER A 274 -14.89 19.40 1.48
N ALA A 275 -13.92 18.62 1.98
CA ALA A 275 -13.72 18.38 3.42
C ALA A 275 -13.16 19.60 4.17
N GLY A 276 -12.65 20.61 3.45
CA GLY A 276 -12.13 21.84 4.05
C GLY A 276 -10.90 21.61 4.94
N LEU A 277 -10.03 20.66 4.58
CA LEU A 277 -8.83 20.38 5.37
C LEU A 277 -7.88 21.59 5.38
N GLY A 278 -7.32 21.87 6.56
CA GLY A 278 -6.27 22.89 6.71
C GLY A 278 -4.98 22.50 5.97
N LYS A 279 -4.16 23.49 5.62
CA LYS A 279 -2.90 23.29 4.86
C LYS A 279 -1.99 22.22 5.45
N ASP A 280 -1.86 22.16 6.78
CA ASP A 280 -0.98 21.20 7.44
C ASP A 280 -1.43 19.74 7.25
N ARG A 281 -2.75 19.50 7.14
CA ARG A 281 -3.29 18.16 6.87
C ARG A 281 -3.17 17.77 5.41
N LEU A 282 -3.26 18.74 4.49
CA LEU A 282 -3.02 18.47 3.07
C LEU A 282 -1.61 17.91 2.85
N ARG A 283 -0.61 18.40 3.60
CA ARG A 283 0.77 17.90 3.55
C ARG A 283 0.91 16.43 3.94
N LEU A 284 -0.07 15.87 4.66
CA LEU A 284 -0.13 14.48 5.13
C LEU A 284 -1.15 13.66 4.33
N ALA A 285 -1.38 14.02 3.05
CA ALA A 285 -2.39 13.41 2.20
C ALA A 285 -2.29 11.87 2.09
N ASP A 286 -1.10 11.29 2.24
CA ASP A 286 -0.89 9.84 2.27
C ASP A 286 -1.69 9.14 3.38
N MET A 287 -1.97 9.84 4.49
CA MET A 287 -2.76 9.28 5.61
C MET A 287 -4.24 9.16 5.27
N TYR A 288 -4.70 9.88 4.25
CA TYR A 288 -6.11 9.99 3.91
C TYR A 288 -6.46 9.21 2.65
N PHE A 289 -5.59 9.23 1.62
CA PHE A 289 -5.94 8.75 0.28
C PHE A 289 -6.53 7.35 0.25
N SER A 290 -5.78 6.34 0.73
CA SER A 290 -6.20 4.94 0.68
C SER A 290 -7.48 4.73 1.48
N ILE A 291 -7.55 5.33 2.67
CA ILE A 291 -8.73 5.25 3.53
C ILE A 291 -9.96 5.85 2.81
N TRP A 292 -9.82 7.03 2.23
CA TRP A 292 -10.92 7.77 1.59
C TRP A 292 -11.35 7.22 0.23
N THR A 293 -10.65 6.21 -0.30
CA THR A 293 -11.19 5.42 -1.41
C THR A 293 -12.36 4.54 -0.99
N ASN A 294 -12.53 4.32 0.32
CA ASN A 294 -13.45 3.35 0.92
C ASN A 294 -13.32 1.99 0.24
N GLN A 295 -12.07 1.51 0.12
CA GLN A 295 -11.72 0.19 -0.39
C GLN A 295 -10.57 -0.37 0.44
N TYR A 296 -10.51 -1.68 0.57
CA TYR A 296 -9.29 -2.33 1.05
C TYR A 296 -8.22 -2.27 -0.05
N PRO A 297 -6.99 -1.82 0.23
CA PRO A 297 -5.88 -1.98 -0.70
C PRO A 297 -5.49 -3.46 -0.86
N TRP A 298 -5.03 -3.87 -2.05
CA TRP A 298 -4.43 -5.18 -2.27
C TRP A 298 -2.93 -5.12 -2.01
N GLN A 299 -2.57 -5.44 -0.77
CA GLN A 299 -1.19 -5.35 -0.30
C GLN A 299 -0.43 -6.64 -0.55
N LEU A 300 0.78 -6.52 -1.09
CA LEU A 300 1.73 -7.61 -1.21
C LEU A 300 2.77 -7.47 -0.09
N SER A 301 2.93 -8.52 0.71
CA SER A 301 3.82 -8.54 1.87
C SER A 301 5.17 -9.13 1.51
N ASN A 302 6.18 -8.28 1.31
CA ASN A 302 7.52 -8.69 0.92
C ASN A 302 8.61 -7.77 1.49
N PRO A 303 9.86 -8.25 1.61
CA PRO A 303 10.99 -7.40 1.94
C PRO A 303 11.09 -6.25 0.93
N LEU A 304 11.41 -5.06 1.42
CA LEU A 304 11.68 -3.89 0.59
C LEU A 304 13.18 -3.59 0.60
N SER A 305 13.68 -2.92 -0.44
CA SER A 305 15.07 -2.51 -0.52
C SER A 305 15.19 -1.04 -0.13
N PRO A 306 15.61 -0.72 1.11
CA PRO A 306 15.78 0.67 1.52
C PRO A 306 16.94 1.29 0.74
N LEU A 307 16.77 2.55 0.36
CA LEU A 307 17.82 3.43 -0.13
C LEU A 307 18.31 4.31 1.03
N ASP A 308 18.86 5.48 0.73
CA ASP A 308 19.22 6.44 1.77
C ASP A 308 17.98 6.81 2.60
N GLN A 309 18.03 6.56 3.91
CA GLN A 309 16.95 6.87 4.84
C GLN A 309 17.19 8.19 5.57
N ASN A 310 18.33 8.84 5.39
CA ASN A 310 18.67 10.08 6.09
C ASN A 310 17.80 11.24 5.62
N GLU A 311 17.66 12.25 6.48
CA GLU A 311 16.89 13.46 6.23
C GLU A 311 15.42 13.20 5.88
N GLY A 312 14.88 12.11 6.42
CA GLY A 312 13.46 11.83 6.34
C GLY A 312 12.69 12.90 7.11
N TRP A 313 11.47 13.19 6.68
CA TRP A 313 10.57 14.06 7.45
C TRP A 313 10.41 13.56 8.91
N SER A 314 10.41 12.24 9.08
CA SER A 314 10.34 11.54 10.35
C SER A 314 11.51 11.79 11.31
N ASP A 315 12.67 12.26 10.83
CA ASP A 315 13.82 12.53 11.70
C ASP A 315 13.62 13.75 12.61
N SER A 316 12.63 14.59 12.29
CA SER A 316 12.39 15.89 12.95
C SER A 316 11.15 15.94 13.84
N VAL A 317 10.36 14.87 13.90
CA VAL A 317 9.05 14.84 14.57
C VAL A 317 8.75 13.48 15.20
N ASP A 318 7.80 13.44 16.13
CA ASP A 318 7.16 12.18 16.53
C ASP A 318 6.23 11.69 15.41
N GLN A 319 6.83 10.99 14.44
CA GLN A 319 6.14 10.49 13.25
C GLN A 319 4.92 9.65 13.63
N TRP A 320 5.03 8.73 14.59
CA TRP A 320 3.96 7.79 14.91
C TRP A 320 2.76 8.49 15.54
N SER A 321 2.98 9.45 16.44
CA SER A 321 1.89 10.28 16.97
C SER A 321 1.11 10.99 15.86
N ILE A 322 1.83 11.55 14.87
CA ILE A 322 1.20 12.23 13.72
C ILE A 322 0.45 11.22 12.83
N VAL A 323 1.05 10.06 12.53
CA VAL A 323 0.43 9.01 11.72
C VAL A 323 -0.85 8.53 12.39
N TYR A 324 -0.79 8.15 13.66
CA TYR A 324 -1.94 7.66 14.41
C TYR A 324 -3.08 8.68 14.45
N GLN A 325 -2.76 9.94 14.72
CA GLN A 325 -3.77 11.00 14.74
C GLN A 325 -4.45 11.18 13.38
N ASN A 326 -3.69 11.15 12.28
CA ASN A 326 -4.24 11.41 10.94
C ASN A 326 -4.95 10.19 10.35
N VAL A 327 -4.50 8.96 10.62
CA VAL A 327 -5.22 7.73 10.25
C VAL A 327 -6.59 7.71 10.93
N TYR A 328 -6.65 8.01 12.23
CA TYR A 328 -7.93 8.13 12.92
C TYR A 328 -8.81 9.27 12.36
N ASP A 329 -8.24 10.46 12.15
CA ASP A 329 -9.00 11.59 11.58
C ASP A 329 -9.55 11.25 10.19
N ALA A 330 -8.78 10.55 9.35
CA ALA A 330 -9.21 10.07 8.05
C ALA A 330 -10.38 9.09 8.16
N ALA A 331 -10.26 8.05 9.00
CA ALA A 331 -11.30 7.04 9.20
C ALA A 331 -12.59 7.63 9.81
N SER A 332 -12.45 8.48 10.84
CA SER A 332 -13.57 9.16 11.50
C SER A 332 -14.32 10.09 10.54
N ARG A 333 -13.62 10.82 9.67
CA ARG A 333 -14.24 11.67 8.63
C ARG A 333 -14.95 10.85 7.56
N LEU A 334 -14.35 9.75 7.13
CA LEU A 334 -15.00 8.84 6.20
C LEU A 334 -16.30 8.31 6.82
N TYR A 335 -16.26 7.82 8.05
CA TYR A 335 -17.43 7.38 8.80
C TYR A 335 -18.53 8.44 8.82
N SER A 336 -18.22 9.67 9.26
CA SER A 336 -19.22 10.76 9.30
C SER A 336 -19.76 11.13 7.93
N ALA A 337 -18.93 11.09 6.87
CA ALA A 337 -19.39 11.37 5.51
C ALA A 337 -20.32 10.27 4.98
N LEU A 338 -20.01 9.00 5.31
CA LEU A 338 -20.81 7.86 4.92
C LEU A 338 -22.16 7.85 5.65
N GLU A 339 -22.15 8.10 6.96
CA GLU A 339 -23.35 8.17 7.81
C GLU A 339 -24.27 9.33 7.42
N ALA A 340 -23.73 10.54 7.22
CA ALA A 340 -24.52 11.72 6.90
C ALA A 340 -25.20 11.65 5.52
N ASN A 341 -24.60 10.92 4.57
CA ASN A 341 -25.10 10.81 3.20
C ASN A 341 -25.75 9.43 2.98
N ALA A 342 -26.82 9.14 3.70
CA ALA A 342 -27.62 7.92 3.47
C ALA A 342 -28.28 7.89 2.06
N VAL A 343 -28.37 9.05 1.39
CA VAL A 343 -28.88 9.17 0.01
C VAL A 343 -27.75 9.68 -0.88
N LEU A 344 -27.44 8.94 -1.96
CA LEU A 344 -26.47 9.33 -2.97
C LEU A 344 -26.86 10.68 -3.57
N THR A 345 -26.07 11.72 -3.29
CA THR A 345 -26.23 13.03 -3.91
C THR A 345 -25.15 13.25 -4.96
N ARG A 346 -25.31 14.29 -5.79
CA ARG A 346 -24.27 14.70 -6.77
C ARG A 346 -22.92 15.05 -6.11
N ASN A 347 -22.91 15.27 -4.80
CA ASN A 347 -21.72 15.60 -4.02
C ASN A 347 -21.26 14.44 -3.11
N ASP A 348 -21.77 13.23 -3.31
CA ASP A 348 -21.20 12.03 -2.67
C ASP A 348 -19.96 11.60 -3.46
N TYR A 349 -18.80 11.78 -2.84
CA TYR A 349 -17.50 11.43 -3.40
C TYR A 349 -16.99 10.08 -2.87
N PHE A 350 -17.73 9.39 -2.00
CA PHE A 350 -17.28 8.15 -1.39
C PHE A 350 -18.03 6.96 -1.99
N MET A 351 -17.26 5.98 -2.45
CA MET A 351 -17.83 4.74 -2.97
C MET A 351 -18.48 3.94 -1.84
N ARG A 352 -19.57 3.23 -2.15
CA ARG A 352 -20.33 2.43 -1.18
C ARG A 352 -20.28 0.94 -1.45
N ASP A 353 -19.93 0.55 -2.68
CA ASP A 353 -19.78 -0.84 -3.04
C ASP A 353 -18.31 -1.22 -2.93
N GLU A 354 -18.03 -2.41 -2.41
CA GLU A 354 -16.69 -2.99 -2.44
C GLU A 354 -16.33 -3.37 -3.89
N GLU A 355 -15.14 -2.99 -4.33
CA GLU A 355 -14.63 -3.31 -5.66
C GLU A 355 -14.22 -4.79 -5.74
N GLU A 356 -14.53 -5.40 -6.88
CA GLU A 356 -14.15 -6.77 -7.16
C GLU A 356 -12.65 -6.89 -7.50
N PRO A 357 -11.95 -7.94 -7.02
CA PRO A 357 -12.45 -8.97 -6.12
C PRO A 357 -12.59 -8.40 -4.70
N LYS A 358 -13.65 -8.84 -4.04
CA LYS A 358 -13.81 -8.62 -2.61
C LYS A 358 -12.60 -9.11 -1.84
N PHE A 359 -12.41 -8.57 -0.64
CA PHE A 359 -11.28 -8.85 0.23
C PHE A 359 -10.98 -10.35 0.38
N GLU A 360 -12.02 -11.17 0.56
CA GLU A 360 -11.92 -12.62 0.73
C GLU A 360 -11.43 -13.36 -0.52
N ASP A 361 -11.67 -12.81 -1.71
CA ASP A 361 -11.31 -13.41 -3.01
C ASP A 361 -9.90 -13.02 -3.48
N ARG A 362 -9.17 -12.23 -2.70
CA ARG A 362 -7.82 -11.77 -3.02
C ARG A 362 -6.78 -12.83 -2.69
N ASP A 363 -6.41 -13.60 -3.71
CA ASP A 363 -5.53 -14.76 -3.61
C ASP A 363 -4.02 -14.44 -3.52
N VAL A 364 -3.56 -13.32 -4.09
CA VAL A 364 -2.13 -12.96 -4.14
C VAL A 364 -1.66 -12.34 -2.84
N ARG A 365 -0.54 -12.86 -2.30
CA ARG A 365 0.00 -12.43 -0.99
C ARG A 365 1.40 -11.84 -1.04
N ALA A 366 2.27 -12.31 -1.94
CA ALA A 366 3.64 -11.81 -2.07
C ALA A 366 4.18 -12.03 -3.49
N PRO A 367 5.04 -11.15 -4.03
CA PRO A 367 5.84 -11.45 -5.20
C PRO A 367 6.98 -12.43 -4.89
N CYS A 368 7.38 -13.21 -5.88
CA CYS A 368 8.56 -14.06 -5.79
C CYS A 368 9.85 -13.22 -5.84
N HIS A 369 10.92 -13.69 -5.19
CA HIS A 369 12.21 -12.98 -5.10
C HIS A 369 12.81 -12.57 -6.46
N ASN A 370 12.53 -13.36 -7.50
CA ASN A 370 13.03 -13.17 -8.85
C ASN A 370 12.15 -12.27 -9.74
N ASP A 371 11.04 -11.75 -9.20
CA ASP A 371 10.05 -10.91 -9.89
C ASP A 371 9.38 -11.59 -11.10
N LYS A 372 9.29 -12.93 -11.09
CA LYS A 372 8.69 -13.72 -12.20
C LYS A 372 7.43 -14.49 -11.80
N CYS A 373 7.03 -14.42 -10.53
CA CYS A 373 5.78 -15.00 -10.08
C CYS A 373 5.21 -14.27 -8.85
N LEU A 374 4.01 -14.68 -8.49
CA LEU A 374 3.22 -14.23 -7.38
C LEU A 374 2.85 -15.48 -6.55
N PHE A 375 3.16 -15.45 -5.27
CA PHE A 375 2.67 -16.42 -4.31
C PHE A 375 1.17 -16.21 -4.08
N ILE A 376 0.40 -17.29 -4.21
CA ILE A 376 -1.05 -17.30 -4.05
C ILE A 376 -1.50 -18.29 -2.99
N THR A 377 -2.49 -17.91 -2.21
CA THR A 377 -3.19 -18.80 -1.26
C THR A 377 -4.54 -18.24 -0.85
N SER A 378 -5.50 -19.13 -0.58
CA SER A 378 -6.77 -18.79 0.09
C SER A 378 -6.63 -18.63 1.60
N MET A 379 -5.54 -19.12 2.20
CA MET A 379 -5.37 -19.15 3.64
C MET A 379 -4.91 -17.77 4.14
N GLU A 380 -5.77 -17.11 4.92
CA GLU A 380 -5.50 -15.84 5.58
C GLU A 380 -5.38 -16.08 7.11
N PRO A 381 -4.20 -15.87 7.72
CA PRO A 381 -4.03 -16.08 9.15
C PRO A 381 -4.58 -14.90 9.97
N PHE A 382 -4.94 -13.78 9.32
CA PHE A 382 -5.52 -12.61 9.97
C PHE A 382 -7.05 -12.70 10.05
N PRO A 383 -7.67 -12.05 11.06
CA PRO A 383 -9.12 -11.97 11.17
C PRO A 383 -9.71 -11.22 9.97
N ASN A 384 -10.95 -11.56 9.60
CA ASN A 384 -11.67 -10.79 8.59
C ASN A 384 -11.89 -9.35 9.10
N PRO A 385 -11.70 -8.31 8.25
CA PRO A 385 -11.96 -6.93 8.60
C PRO A 385 -13.34 -6.65 9.20
N ASP A 386 -14.36 -7.45 8.88
CA ASP A 386 -15.73 -7.28 9.39
C ASP A 386 -15.91 -7.66 10.87
N ILE A 387 -14.95 -8.36 11.47
CA ILE A 387 -15.00 -8.79 12.87
C ILE A 387 -14.86 -7.59 13.82
N VAL A 388 -14.05 -6.59 13.44
CA VAL A 388 -13.89 -5.35 14.21
C VAL A 388 -14.68 -4.25 13.54
N GLN A 389 -15.88 -3.99 14.06
CA GLN A 389 -16.71 -2.90 13.61
C GLN A 389 -16.14 -1.55 14.09
N PHE A 390 -15.87 -0.65 13.15
CA PHE A 390 -15.48 0.72 13.43
C PHE A 390 -16.70 1.61 13.63
N ASP A 391 -16.72 2.35 14.72
CA ASP A 391 -17.62 3.48 14.91
C ASP A 391 -16.89 4.61 15.64
N ASN A 392 -17.14 5.85 15.22
CA ASN A 392 -16.40 7.01 15.74
C ASN A 392 -16.88 7.49 17.12
N VAL A 393 -17.78 6.73 17.77
CA VAL A 393 -18.29 7.00 19.12
C VAL A 393 -17.52 6.17 20.15
N ASN A 394 -17.39 4.87 19.91
CA ASN A 394 -16.67 3.92 20.77
C ASN A 394 -15.17 3.90 20.48
N ILE A 395 -14.79 4.11 19.22
CA ILE A 395 -13.39 4.19 18.80
C ILE A 395 -13.04 5.66 18.65
N THR A 396 -12.29 6.18 19.62
CA THR A 396 -11.93 7.61 19.66
C THR A 396 -10.49 7.86 19.24
N HIS A 397 -9.68 6.79 19.22
CA HIS A 397 -8.33 6.75 18.71
C HIS A 397 -8.12 5.45 17.93
N VAL A 398 -7.22 5.48 16.95
CA VAL A 398 -6.79 4.27 16.22
C VAL A 398 -6.23 3.19 17.15
N LYS A 399 -5.67 3.55 18.30
CA LYS A 399 -5.24 2.57 19.32
C LYS A 399 -6.39 1.76 19.92
N ASP A 400 -7.61 2.32 19.94
CA ASP A 400 -8.81 1.58 20.38
C ASP A 400 -9.18 0.50 19.34
N GLN A 401 -9.08 0.84 18.04
CA GLN A 401 -9.23 -0.11 16.93
C GLN A 401 -8.17 -1.22 17.01
N GLU A 402 -6.90 -0.84 17.23
CA GLU A 402 -5.81 -1.80 17.41
C GLU A 402 -6.04 -2.70 18.61
N ALA A 403 -6.51 -2.18 19.75
CA ALA A 403 -6.80 -2.97 20.93
C ALA A 403 -7.91 -4.00 20.67
N ALA A 404 -8.97 -3.60 19.95
CA ALA A 404 -10.04 -4.51 19.55
C ALA A 404 -9.53 -5.61 18.60
N PHE A 405 -8.71 -5.27 17.61
CA PHE A 405 -8.07 -6.24 16.73
C PHE A 405 -7.11 -7.17 17.50
N ASN A 406 -6.30 -6.60 18.40
CA ASN A 406 -5.30 -7.33 19.18
C ASN A 406 -5.91 -8.34 20.16
N ALA A 407 -7.21 -8.23 20.45
CA ALA A 407 -7.95 -9.22 21.23
C ALA A 407 -8.35 -10.48 20.42
N LEU A 408 -8.20 -10.45 19.09
CA LEU A 408 -8.52 -11.57 18.20
C LEU A 408 -7.34 -12.54 18.06
N GLU A 409 -7.60 -13.71 17.48
CA GLU A 409 -6.58 -14.71 17.17
C GLU A 409 -5.90 -14.39 15.83
N PHE A 410 -4.59 -14.08 15.87
CA PHE A 410 -3.75 -13.86 14.70
C PHE A 410 -2.27 -14.07 15.04
N PRO A 411 -1.38 -14.20 14.03
CA PRO A 411 0.05 -14.36 14.26
C PRO A 411 0.66 -13.24 15.10
N SER A 412 1.45 -13.60 16.12
CA SER A 412 2.30 -12.63 16.82
C SER A 412 3.34 -12.00 15.87
N ASN A 413 3.86 -10.82 16.23
CA ASN A 413 4.93 -10.17 15.47
C ASN A 413 6.13 -11.11 15.23
N ASP A 414 6.56 -11.83 16.27
CA ASP A 414 7.70 -12.76 16.21
C ASP A 414 7.44 -13.96 15.29
N PHE A 415 6.20 -14.46 15.27
CA PHE A 415 5.80 -15.51 14.35
C PHE A 415 5.81 -14.97 12.92
N TRP A 416 5.20 -13.80 12.71
CA TRP A 416 5.04 -13.22 11.38
C TRP A 416 6.37 -12.88 10.73
N ASP A 417 7.33 -12.34 11.49
CA ASP A 417 8.68 -12.05 11.01
C ASP A 417 9.39 -13.29 10.45
N LYS A 418 9.18 -14.46 11.09
CA LYS A 418 9.80 -15.73 10.71
C LYS A 418 9.07 -16.47 9.61
N HIS A 419 7.76 -16.29 9.51
CA HIS A 419 6.86 -17.15 8.73
C HIS A 419 5.94 -16.39 7.77
N ALA A 420 6.22 -15.13 7.44
CA ALA A 420 5.41 -14.34 6.53
C ALA A 420 5.33 -14.93 5.11
N TYR A 421 4.33 -14.50 4.34
CA TYR A 421 4.03 -15.02 3.00
C TYR A 421 5.22 -15.12 2.04
N HIS A 422 6.08 -14.10 1.99
CA HIS A 422 7.24 -14.08 1.08
C HIS A 422 8.21 -15.24 1.31
N LYS A 423 8.23 -15.86 2.50
CA LYS A 423 9.08 -17.01 2.84
C LYS A 423 8.74 -18.28 2.06
N ALA A 424 7.58 -18.32 1.39
CA ALA A 424 7.24 -19.40 0.48
C ALA A 424 7.93 -19.28 -0.90
N VAL A 425 8.48 -18.10 -1.22
CA VAL A 425 8.95 -17.73 -2.57
C VAL A 425 10.19 -16.81 -2.54
N ASP A 426 10.99 -16.89 -1.47
CA ASP A 426 12.18 -16.06 -1.29
C ASP A 426 13.46 -16.68 -1.89
N GLY A 427 13.36 -17.88 -2.47
CA GLY A 427 14.48 -18.63 -3.02
C GLY A 427 15.37 -19.30 -1.96
N ASP A 428 15.00 -19.27 -0.68
CA ASP A 428 15.74 -19.90 0.42
C ASP A 428 14.95 -21.08 1.02
N SER A 429 15.37 -22.30 0.66
CA SER A 429 14.74 -23.54 1.16
C SER A 429 14.86 -23.78 2.67
N THR A 430 15.61 -22.94 3.39
CA THR A 430 15.73 -23.00 4.85
C THR A 430 14.71 -22.11 5.57
N THR A 431 14.01 -21.25 4.85
CA THR A 431 12.95 -20.41 5.38
C THR A 431 11.61 -20.83 4.82
N CYS A 432 10.53 -20.68 5.59
CA CYS A 432 9.23 -21.22 5.21
C CYS A 432 8.10 -20.31 5.66
N TRP A 433 7.11 -20.12 4.79
CA TRP A 433 5.81 -19.63 5.20
C TRP A 433 5.10 -20.72 6.01
N ASN A 434 4.50 -20.35 7.13
CA ASN A 434 3.67 -21.25 7.93
C ASN A 434 2.20 -20.84 7.78
N THR A 435 1.31 -21.82 7.61
CA THR A 435 -0.13 -21.56 7.40
C THR A 435 -0.83 -20.97 8.62
N TYR A 436 -0.17 -20.95 9.79
CA TYR A 436 -0.64 -20.53 11.12
C TYR A 436 -1.78 -21.38 11.67
N LYS A 437 -2.82 -21.59 10.87
CA LYS A 437 -3.94 -22.52 11.10
C LYS A 437 -3.76 -23.77 10.24
N ALA A 438 -4.38 -24.86 10.68
CA ALA A 438 -4.40 -26.10 9.91
C ALA A 438 -5.25 -25.90 8.63
N PRO A 439 -4.73 -26.20 7.43
CA PRO A 439 -5.48 -26.09 6.18
C PRO A 439 -6.76 -26.95 6.19
N MET A 440 -7.83 -26.42 5.61
CA MET A 440 -9.14 -27.07 5.48
C MET A 440 -9.42 -27.50 4.05
N VAL A 441 -10.41 -28.37 3.85
CA VAL A 441 -10.89 -28.72 2.50
C VAL A 441 -11.26 -27.46 1.71
N GLY A 442 -10.72 -27.34 0.50
CA GLY A 442 -10.93 -26.18 -0.38
C GLY A 442 -9.85 -25.10 -0.26
N ASP A 443 -9.03 -25.14 0.80
CA ASP A 443 -7.86 -24.27 0.86
C ASP A 443 -6.90 -24.57 -0.28
N ASN A 444 -6.12 -23.57 -0.68
CA ASN A 444 -5.16 -23.75 -1.75
C ASN A 444 -3.89 -22.92 -1.55
N VAL A 445 -2.83 -23.40 -2.18
CA VAL A 445 -1.52 -22.75 -2.22
C VAL A 445 -0.85 -22.98 -3.57
N GLY A 446 -0.16 -21.97 -4.10
CA GLY A 446 0.63 -22.15 -5.30
C GLY A 446 1.30 -20.87 -5.77
N ILE A 447 1.57 -20.83 -7.07
CA ILE A 447 2.20 -19.69 -7.72
C ILE A 447 1.43 -19.31 -8.99
N ARG A 448 1.38 -18.00 -9.23
CA ARG A 448 0.92 -17.42 -10.48
C ARG A 448 2.11 -16.80 -11.20
N LEU A 449 2.29 -17.13 -12.46
CA LEU A 449 3.45 -16.73 -13.25
C LEU A 449 3.21 -15.39 -13.95
N VAL A 450 4.24 -14.55 -13.97
CA VAL A 450 4.25 -13.29 -14.74
C VAL A 450 4.28 -13.59 -16.24
N ARG A 451 4.98 -14.66 -16.64
CA ARG A 451 5.00 -15.18 -18.01
C ARG A 451 4.60 -16.63 -18.02
N LYS A 452 3.82 -17.00 -19.04
CA LYS A 452 3.44 -18.39 -19.25
C LYS A 452 4.65 -19.32 -19.36
N LEU A 453 4.57 -20.47 -18.72
CA LEU A 453 5.60 -21.52 -18.75
C LEU A 453 4.96 -22.82 -19.21
N LYS A 454 5.70 -23.62 -20.00
CA LYS A 454 5.32 -25.02 -20.21
C LYS A 454 6.02 -25.83 -19.13
N ALA A 455 5.24 -26.52 -18.31
CA ALA A 455 5.77 -27.38 -17.28
C ALA A 455 4.89 -28.60 -17.10
N ASN A 456 5.51 -29.70 -16.68
CA ASN A 456 4.82 -30.98 -16.45
C ASN A 456 5.00 -31.49 -15.01
N THR A 457 5.94 -30.92 -14.25
CA THR A 457 6.21 -31.28 -12.86
C THR A 457 6.01 -30.08 -11.94
N PHE A 458 5.33 -30.30 -10.81
CA PHE A 458 5.13 -29.29 -9.78
C PHE A 458 5.57 -29.86 -8.44
N THR A 459 6.54 -29.22 -7.80
CA THR A 459 7.09 -29.65 -6.52
C THR A 459 6.84 -28.59 -5.46
N ILE A 460 6.37 -29.04 -4.30
CA ILE A 460 6.24 -28.23 -3.09
C ILE A 460 7.31 -28.69 -2.10
N THR A 461 8.12 -27.75 -1.61
CA THR A 461 9.12 -28.03 -0.58
C THR A 461 8.56 -27.72 0.80
N LEU A 462 8.67 -28.66 1.72
CA LEU A 462 8.20 -28.54 3.10
C LEU A 462 9.37 -28.46 4.08
N SER A 463 9.13 -27.97 5.29
CA SER A 463 10.17 -27.96 6.35
C SER A 463 10.47 -29.37 6.87
N LYS A 464 9.47 -30.27 6.79
CA LYS A 464 9.52 -31.65 7.31
C LYS A 464 8.80 -32.60 6.36
N GLU A 465 9.17 -33.89 6.42
CA GLU A 465 8.47 -34.96 5.71
C GLU A 465 7.01 -35.05 6.18
N SER A 466 6.08 -35.14 5.23
CA SER A 466 4.64 -35.27 5.53
C SER A 466 3.97 -36.25 4.57
N LYS A 467 3.92 -37.52 4.99
CA LYS A 467 3.27 -38.61 4.23
C LYS A 467 1.77 -38.41 4.08
N PHE A 468 1.14 -37.67 4.99
CA PHE A 468 -0.30 -37.47 4.94
C PHE A 468 -0.68 -36.49 3.79
N LEU A 469 0.18 -35.51 3.47
CA LEU A 469 -0.06 -34.55 2.38
C LEU A 469 -0.09 -35.21 0.99
N GLU A 470 0.59 -36.35 0.83
CA GLU A 470 0.64 -37.12 -0.43
C GLU A 470 -0.74 -37.45 -0.99
N GLN A 471 -1.75 -37.63 -0.11
CA GLN A 471 -3.11 -38.00 -0.48
C GLN A 471 -4.15 -36.91 -0.17
N ALA A 472 -3.70 -35.71 0.18
CA ALA A 472 -4.56 -34.60 0.60
C ALA A 472 -4.55 -33.43 -0.39
N LEU A 473 -3.84 -33.53 -1.52
CA LEU A 473 -3.68 -32.44 -2.48
C LEU A 473 -4.22 -32.80 -3.86
N ALA A 474 -4.94 -31.87 -4.48
CA ALA A 474 -5.34 -31.91 -5.88
C ALA A 474 -4.73 -30.74 -6.64
N ILE A 475 -4.18 -31.02 -7.84
CA ILE A 475 -3.51 -30.00 -8.66
C ILE A 475 -4.48 -29.34 -9.63
N SER A 476 -4.41 -28.02 -9.74
CA SER A 476 -5.09 -27.23 -10.77
C SER A 476 -4.17 -26.17 -11.36
N ALA A 477 -4.45 -25.76 -12.60
CA ALA A 477 -3.66 -24.76 -13.30
C ALA A 477 -4.54 -23.77 -14.06
N ILE A 478 -4.01 -22.58 -14.33
CA ILE A 478 -4.63 -21.58 -15.20
C ILE A 478 -4.04 -21.71 -16.60
N GLY A 479 -4.89 -21.93 -17.60
CA GLY A 479 -4.52 -21.97 -19.01
C GLY A 479 -4.23 -20.58 -19.60
N VAL A 480 -3.85 -20.52 -20.88
CA VAL A 480 -3.61 -19.21 -21.55
C VAL A 480 -4.92 -18.53 -21.95
N ALA A 481 -5.95 -19.32 -22.25
CA ALA A 481 -7.18 -18.87 -22.90
C ALA A 481 -8.25 -18.34 -21.92
N ASN A 482 -8.36 -18.93 -20.74
CA ASN A 482 -9.29 -18.53 -19.67
C ASN A 482 -8.51 -18.34 -18.35
N GLU A 483 -8.87 -17.32 -17.59
CA GLU A 483 -8.30 -17.00 -16.26
C GLU A 483 -8.89 -17.91 -15.15
N GLU A 484 -9.42 -19.08 -15.52
CA GLU A 484 -10.08 -20.02 -14.64
C GLU A 484 -9.13 -21.15 -14.23
N TRP A 485 -9.32 -21.64 -13.01
CA TRP A 485 -8.59 -22.79 -12.49
C TRP A 485 -9.18 -24.09 -13.06
N ILE A 486 -8.36 -24.83 -13.80
CA ILE A 486 -8.75 -26.10 -14.41
C ILE A 486 -8.13 -27.25 -13.62
N PRO A 487 -8.89 -28.26 -13.19
CA PRO A 487 -8.35 -29.43 -12.50
C PRO A 487 -7.44 -30.23 -13.44
N CYS A 488 -6.32 -30.70 -12.91
CA CYS A 488 -5.34 -31.46 -13.66
C CYS A 488 -5.36 -32.93 -13.24
N GLN A 489 -5.12 -33.83 -14.19
CA GLN A 489 -4.74 -35.19 -13.85
C GLN A 489 -3.33 -35.12 -13.27
N SER A 490 -3.14 -35.57 -12.04
CA SER A 490 -1.84 -35.53 -11.38
C SER A 490 -1.53 -36.83 -10.68
N GLN A 491 -0.25 -37.21 -10.70
CA GLN A 491 0.28 -38.36 -10.00
C GLN A 491 1.49 -37.91 -9.18
N LEU A 492 1.46 -38.23 -7.89
CA LEU A 492 2.62 -38.03 -7.03
C LEU A 492 3.76 -38.96 -7.46
N THR A 493 4.94 -38.38 -7.55
CA THR A 493 6.19 -39.08 -7.85
C THR A 493 7.03 -39.06 -6.58
N HIS A 494 7.50 -40.21 -6.13
CA HIS A 494 8.38 -40.26 -4.97
C HIS A 494 9.68 -39.52 -5.29
N SER A 495 9.89 -38.40 -4.60
CA SER A 495 11.15 -37.67 -4.60
C SER A 495 12.19 -38.45 -3.80
N ASN A 496 13.47 -38.33 -4.16
CA ASN A 496 14.58 -38.81 -3.34
C ASN A 496 14.75 -37.97 -2.06
N HIS A 497 14.08 -36.82 -1.97
CA HIS A 497 14.08 -35.93 -0.82
C HIS A 497 12.77 -36.08 -0.04
N ASN A 498 12.89 -36.51 1.21
CA ASN A 498 11.74 -36.81 2.07
C ASN A 498 10.83 -35.59 2.35
N ASN A 499 11.31 -34.36 2.16
CA ASN A 499 10.55 -33.14 2.42
C ASN A 499 9.97 -32.48 1.15
N GLN A 500 9.97 -33.18 0.01
CA GLN A 500 9.45 -32.66 -1.25
C GLN A 500 8.28 -33.49 -1.76
N LEU A 501 7.22 -32.81 -2.20
CA LEU A 501 6.07 -33.42 -2.86
C LEU A 501 6.08 -33.06 -4.34
N THR A 502 6.46 -34.00 -5.21
CA THR A 502 6.56 -33.78 -6.66
C THR A 502 5.41 -34.42 -7.42
N PHE A 503 4.59 -33.60 -8.06
CA PHE A 503 3.44 -34.02 -8.86
C PHE A 503 3.79 -33.94 -10.34
N ASN A 504 3.71 -35.07 -11.05
CA ASN A 504 3.57 -35.04 -12.50
C ASN A 504 2.12 -34.69 -12.81
N PHE A 505 1.89 -33.66 -13.62
CA PHE A 505 0.54 -33.20 -13.94
C PHE A 505 0.33 -33.04 -15.44
N ASN A 506 -0.92 -33.24 -15.85
CA ASN A 506 -1.41 -32.97 -17.20
C ASN A 506 -2.77 -32.28 -17.08
N CYS A 507 -2.85 -31.04 -17.54
CA CYS A 507 -4.05 -30.23 -17.45
C CYS A 507 -4.69 -30.10 -18.85
N PRO A 508 -6.04 -30.13 -18.95
CA PRO A 508 -6.71 -29.79 -20.20
C PRO A 508 -6.34 -28.39 -20.68
N SER A 509 -6.15 -28.23 -22.00
CA SER A 509 -5.98 -26.92 -22.65
C SER A 509 -4.75 -26.09 -22.21
N THR A 510 -3.70 -26.73 -21.66
CA THR A 510 -2.44 -26.07 -21.27
C THR A 510 -1.28 -26.29 -22.25
N GLU A 511 -1.56 -26.75 -23.48
CA GLU A 511 -0.54 -27.00 -24.52
C GLU A 511 0.30 -25.76 -24.85
N ALA A 512 -0.31 -24.57 -24.72
CA ALA A 512 0.32 -23.27 -24.93
C ALA A 512 1.14 -22.75 -23.73
N GLY A 513 1.16 -23.50 -22.63
CA GLY A 513 1.71 -23.14 -21.32
C GLY A 513 0.62 -22.86 -20.27
N ILE A 514 1.04 -22.70 -19.02
CA ILE A 514 0.22 -22.30 -17.88
C ILE A 514 0.60 -20.90 -17.41
N LYS A 515 -0.38 -20.17 -16.85
CA LYS A 515 -0.20 -18.87 -16.19
C LYS A 515 -0.15 -18.99 -14.66
N GLY A 516 -0.48 -20.15 -14.11
CA GLY A 516 -0.43 -20.41 -12.68
C GLY A 516 -0.72 -21.87 -12.39
N ILE A 517 -0.29 -22.32 -11.22
CA ILE A 517 -0.49 -23.67 -10.71
C ILE A 517 -0.69 -23.61 -9.21
N ARG A 518 -1.60 -24.44 -8.68
CA ARG A 518 -1.86 -24.56 -7.25
C ARG A 518 -2.20 -25.98 -6.84
N ALA A 519 -1.90 -26.30 -5.61
CA ALA A 519 -2.42 -27.47 -4.90
C ALA A 519 -3.58 -27.03 -4.01
N SER A 520 -4.70 -27.75 -4.08
CA SER A 520 -5.87 -27.55 -3.23
C SER A 520 -6.04 -28.71 -2.26
N PHE A 521 -6.35 -28.42 -1.01
CA PHE A 521 -6.55 -29.41 0.04
C PHE A 521 -7.89 -30.14 -0.15
N THR A 522 -7.83 -31.47 -0.20
CA THR A 522 -9.00 -32.36 -0.36
C THR A 522 -9.42 -33.01 0.95
N LYS A 523 -8.66 -32.78 2.02
CA LYS A 523 -8.91 -33.24 3.39
C LYS A 523 -8.52 -32.14 4.36
N ASP A 524 -9.18 -32.09 5.51
CA ASP A 524 -8.78 -31.21 6.61
C ASP A 524 -7.50 -31.74 7.26
N LEU A 525 -6.66 -30.81 7.71
CA LEU A 525 -5.44 -31.13 8.44
C LEU A 525 -5.67 -30.91 9.93
N SER A 526 -4.92 -31.65 10.75
CA SER A 526 -4.93 -31.43 12.21
C SER A 526 -3.92 -30.38 12.66
N GLU A 527 -2.92 -30.07 11.83
CA GLU A 527 -1.79 -29.22 12.18
C GLU A 527 -1.46 -28.23 11.03
N PRO A 528 -0.94 -27.04 11.36
CA PRO A 528 -0.36 -26.14 10.37
C PRO A 528 0.82 -26.78 9.63
N ILE A 529 1.12 -26.27 8.42
CA ILE A 529 2.25 -26.75 7.62
C ILE A 529 3.19 -25.59 7.27
N ASP A 530 4.45 -25.96 7.00
CA ASP A 530 5.47 -25.05 6.50
C ASP A 530 5.74 -25.31 5.02
N ILE A 531 5.74 -24.25 4.21
CA ILE A 531 6.08 -24.29 2.79
C ILE A 531 7.29 -23.40 2.54
N CYS A 532 8.35 -24.01 2.05
CA CYS A 532 9.68 -23.41 1.95
C CYS A 532 10.11 -23.15 0.50
N GLY A 533 9.21 -23.35 -0.47
CA GLY A 533 9.51 -23.11 -1.87
C GLY A 533 8.65 -23.92 -2.84
N PHE A 534 8.68 -23.49 -4.10
CA PHE A 534 8.03 -24.15 -5.22
C PHE A 534 9.03 -24.40 -6.35
N LEU A 535 8.87 -25.53 -7.02
CA LEU A 535 9.63 -25.85 -8.23
C LEU A 535 8.66 -26.30 -9.32
N LEU A 536 8.76 -25.67 -10.48
CA LEU A 536 7.94 -25.94 -11.67
C LEU A 536 8.88 -26.27 -12.83
N ASP A 537 9.16 -27.56 -13.03
CA ASP A 537 10.30 -28.06 -13.80
C ASP A 537 11.62 -27.40 -13.36
N ASP A 538 12.24 -26.56 -14.20
CA ASP A 538 13.49 -25.84 -13.89
C ASP A 538 13.25 -24.46 -13.24
N PHE A 539 11.99 -24.05 -13.07
CA PHE A 539 11.63 -22.78 -12.43
C PHE A 539 11.50 -22.95 -10.92
N ALA A 540 12.54 -22.58 -10.18
CA ALA A 540 12.59 -22.63 -8.72
C ALA A 540 12.35 -21.24 -8.10
N VAL A 541 11.54 -21.18 -7.05
CA VAL A 541 11.29 -19.99 -6.21
C VAL A 541 11.07 -20.33 -4.75
#